data_AF-V6SQD5-F1
#
_entry.id   AF-V6SQD5-F1
#
_cell.length_a   1.000
_cell.length_b   1.000
_cell.length_c   1.000
_cell.angle_alpha   90.00
_cell.angle_beta   90.00
_cell.angle_gamma   90.00
#
_symmetry.space_group_name_H-M   'P 1'
#
loop_
_entity.id
_entity.type
_entity.pdbx_description
1 polymer ?
#
loop_
_entity_poly.entity_id
_entity_poly.type
_entity_poly.pdbx_seq_one_letter_code
_entity_poly.pdbx_strand_id
1 'polypeptide(L)'
;MEKLLGFLEKKSIIILVLSVFVLGYWIGVNSMQDIYRYAIVGAVYELLWFPFLMLFFLLPILNLVMLVKSKFNFKRTWLYALIINCLTIFYLFKMVG
;
A
#
# COMPACT_ATOMS: atom_id res chain seq x y z
N MET A 1 5.78 -12.01 18.28
CA MET A 1 6.11 -10.85 17.41
C MET A 1 7.33 -11.12 16.52
N GLU A 2 8.42 -11.67 17.04
CA GLU A 2 9.66 -11.88 16.24
C GLU A 2 9.51 -12.86 15.07
N LYS A 3 8.76 -13.96 15.26
CA LYS A 3 8.51 -14.95 14.19
C LYS A 3 7.77 -14.34 12.99
N LEU A 4 6.80 -13.45 13.26
CA LEU A 4 6.06 -12.71 12.22
C LEU A 4 7.01 -11.76 11.47
N LEU A 5 7.84 -11.02 12.20
CA LEU A 5 8.76 -10.07 11.60
C LEU A 5 9.83 -10.77 10.75
N GLY A 6 10.37 -11.90 11.19
CA GLY A 6 11.30 -12.71 10.40
C GLY A 6 10.66 -13.32 9.14
N PHE A 7 9.38 -13.66 9.19
CA PHE A 7 8.63 -14.08 8.00
C PHE A 7 8.47 -12.94 6.99
N LEU A 8 8.07 -11.76 7.47
CA LEU A 8 7.91 -10.57 6.66
C LEU A 8 9.26 -10.15 6.04
N GLU A 9 10.37 -10.21 6.79
CA GLU A 9 11.73 -9.94 6.30
C GLU A 9 12.08 -10.76 5.04
N LYS A 10 11.76 -12.06 5.05
CA LYS A 10 11.97 -12.98 3.91
C LYS A 10 11.01 -12.73 2.74
N LYS A 11 9.90 -12.03 2.99
CA LYS A 11 8.83 -11.76 2.03
C LYS A 11 8.70 -10.26 1.71
N SER A 12 9.80 -9.50 1.81
CA SER A 12 9.82 -8.06 1.55
C SER A 12 9.28 -7.68 0.16
N ILE A 13 9.45 -8.56 -0.83
CA ILE A 13 8.91 -8.39 -2.20
C ILE A 13 7.38 -8.36 -2.19
N ILE A 14 6.72 -9.20 -1.38
CA ILE A 14 5.25 -9.21 -1.29
C ILE A 14 4.76 -7.85 -0.81
N ILE A 15 5.45 -7.24 0.16
CA ILE A 15 5.06 -5.95 0.71
C ILE A 15 5.29 -4.82 -0.28
N LEU A 16 6.35 -4.89 -1.08
CA LEU A 16 6.55 -3.97 -2.20
C LEU A 16 5.40 -4.08 -3.21
N VAL A 17 5.07 -5.30 -3.62
CA VAL A 17 3.98 -5.58 -4.58
C VAL A 17 2.65 -5.06 -4.03
N LEU A 18 2.33 -5.33 -2.76
CA LEU A 18 1.13 -4.81 -2.12
C LEU A 18 1.12 -3.28 -2.08
N SER A 19 2.26 -2.63 -1.82
CA SER A 19 2.38 -1.16 -1.81
C SER A 19 2.09 -0.59 -3.21
N VAL A 20 2.60 -1.23 -4.27
CA VAL A 20 2.29 -0.86 -5.66
C VAL A 20 0.81 -1.03 -5.98
N PHE A 21 0.20 -2.15 -5.55
CA PHE A 21 -1.23 -2.38 -5.76
C PHE A 21 -2.08 -1.32 -5.05
N VAL A 22 -1.72 -0.93 -3.83
CA VAL A 22 -2.45 0.11 -3.09
C VAL A 22 -2.39 1.43 -3.84
N LEU A 23 -1.22 1.86 -4.29
CA LEU A 23 -1.08 3.06 -5.13
C LEU A 23 -1.94 2.96 -6.40
N GLY A 24 -1.84 1.84 -7.12
CA GLY A 24 -2.57 1.61 -8.37
C GLY A 24 -4.10 1.61 -8.18
N TYR A 25 -4.59 1.02 -7.09
CA TYR A 25 -6.01 1.04 -6.73
C TYR A 25 -6.52 2.48 -6.59
N TRP A 26 -5.84 3.31 -5.78
CA TRP A 26 -6.26 4.69 -5.56
C TRP A 26 -6.19 5.57 -6.81
N ILE A 27 -5.17 5.37 -7.67
CA ILE A 27 -5.08 6.04 -8.97
C ILE A 27 -6.23 5.61 -9.90
N GLY A 28 -6.51 4.31 -9.96
CA GLY A 28 -7.56 3.75 -10.82
C GLY A 28 -8.95 4.25 -10.42
N VAL A 29 -9.26 4.24 -9.12
CA VAL A 29 -10.51 4.78 -8.56
C VAL A 29 -10.69 6.24 -8.96
N ASN A 30 -9.66 7.08 -8.81
CA ASN A 30 -9.75 8.49 -9.16
C ASN A 30 -9.87 8.74 -10.68
N SER A 31 -9.31 7.86 -11.51
CA SER A 31 -9.34 8.01 -12.98
C SER A 31 -10.69 7.64 -13.59
N MET A 32 -11.51 6.88 -12.87
CA MET A 32 -12.84 6.45 -13.30
C MET A 32 -13.90 7.44 -12.80
N GLN A 33 -14.27 8.41 -13.64
CA GLN A 33 -15.31 9.41 -13.32
C GLN A 33 -16.68 8.80 -12.96
N ASP A 34 -16.97 7.58 -13.43
CA ASP A 34 -18.18 6.85 -13.12
C ASP A 34 -17.88 5.35 -12.92
N ILE A 35 -17.46 5.00 -11.71
CA ILE A 35 -17.15 3.63 -11.29
C ILE A 35 -18.41 2.76 -11.26
N TYR A 36 -19.58 3.38 -11.10
CA TYR A 36 -20.88 2.73 -11.01
C TYR A 36 -21.54 2.52 -12.37
N ARG A 37 -20.95 3.04 -13.45
CA ARG A 37 -21.40 2.83 -14.84
C ARG A 37 -21.61 1.36 -15.17
N TYR A 38 -20.78 0.48 -14.63
CA TYR A 38 -20.90 -0.97 -14.77
C TYR A 38 -21.09 -1.61 -13.39
N ALA A 39 -22.20 -2.30 -13.18
CA ALA A 39 -22.56 -2.91 -11.90
C ALA A 39 -21.47 -3.85 -11.34
N ILE A 40 -20.80 -4.61 -12.22
CA ILE A 40 -19.71 -5.51 -11.82
C ILE A 40 -18.49 -4.72 -11.31
N VAL A 41 -18.16 -3.61 -11.95
CA VAL A 41 -17.01 -2.77 -11.56
C VAL A 41 -17.28 -2.09 -10.22
N GLY A 42 -18.50 -1.57 -10.02
CA GLY A 42 -18.95 -1.02 -8.74
C GLY A 42 -18.90 -2.04 -7.60
N ALA A 43 -19.41 -3.25 -7.83
CA ALA A 43 -19.38 -4.32 -6.82
C ALA A 43 -17.95 -4.75 -6.43
N VAL A 44 -17.04 -4.84 -7.41
CA VAL A 44 -15.63 -5.15 -7.13
C VAL A 44 -14.96 -4.01 -6.36
N TYR A 45 -15.26 -2.76 -6.69
CA TYR A 45 -14.79 -1.60 -5.95
C TYR A 45 -15.27 -1.61 -4.49
N GLU A 46 -16.55 -1.89 -4.26
CA GLU A 46 -17.16 -1.99 -2.92
C GLU A 46 -16.64 -3.17 -2.09
N LEU A 47 -16.16 -4.24 -2.73
CA LEU A 47 -15.50 -5.32 -2.01
C LEU A 47 -14.06 -4.96 -1.64
N LEU A 48 -13.37 -4.24 -2.52
CA LEU A 48 -11.93 -3.98 -2.41
C LEU A 48 -11.60 -2.73 -1.59
N TRP A 49 -12.48 -1.73 -1.48
CA TRP A 49 -12.15 -0.47 -0.80
C TRP A 49 -11.67 -0.68 0.63
N PHE A 50 -12.32 -1.57 1.40
CA PHE A 50 -11.98 -1.77 2.81
C PHE A 50 -10.62 -2.49 2.99
N PRO A 51 -10.33 -3.61 2.29
CA PRO A 51 -8.99 -4.19 2.29
C PRO A 51 -7.88 -3.22 1.88
N PHE A 52 -8.10 -2.42 0.84
CA PHE A 52 -7.11 -1.45 0.36
C PHE A 52 -6.91 -0.28 1.34
N LEU A 53 -7.98 0.16 2.01
CA LEU A 53 -7.90 1.14 3.09
C LEU A 53 -7.11 0.60 4.29
N MET A 54 -7.35 -0.65 4.68
CA MET A 54 -6.62 -1.30 5.76
C MET A 54 -5.12 -1.41 5.43
N LEU A 55 -4.78 -1.84 4.20
CA LEU A 55 -3.39 -1.91 3.73
C LEU A 55 -2.73 -0.53 3.68
N PHE A 56 -3.46 0.51 3.26
CA PHE A 56 -2.96 1.88 3.22
C PHE A 56 -2.43 2.36 4.57
N PHE A 57 -3.11 2.02 5.68
CA PHE A 57 -2.63 2.38 7.02
C PHE A 57 -1.57 1.42 7.57
N LEU A 58 -1.69 0.12 7.31
CA LEU A 58 -0.80 -0.89 7.89
C LEU A 58 0.57 -0.95 7.23
N LEU A 59 0.65 -0.87 5.89
CA LEU A 59 1.91 -1.02 5.16
C LEU A 59 2.96 0.05 5.51
N PRO A 60 2.64 1.35 5.65
CA PRO A 60 3.61 2.35 6.11
C PRO A 60 4.19 2.02 7.47
N ILE A 61 3.34 1.60 8.42
CA ILE A 61 3.75 1.22 9.79
C ILE A 61 4.68 0.02 9.75
N LEU A 62 4.30 -1.04 9.02
CA LEU A 62 5.13 -2.24 8.86
C LEU A 62 6.49 -1.92 8.24
N ASN A 63 6.51 -1.07 7.21
CA ASN A 63 7.74 -0.66 6.55
C ASN A 63 8.66 0.15 7.48
N LEU A 64 8.10 1.06 8.29
CA LEU A 64 8.86 1.82 9.29
C LEU A 64 9.48 0.89 10.36
N VAL A 65 8.69 -0.04 10.90
CA VAL A 65 9.17 -1.01 11.90
C VAL A 65 10.32 -1.85 11.33
N MET A 66 10.21 -2.30 10.07
CA MET A 66 11.26 -3.07 9.41
C MET A 66 12.50 -2.25 9.11
N LEU A 67 12.34 -0.99 8.71
CA LEU A 67 13.45 -0.08 8.43
C LEU A 67 14.27 0.14 9.70
N VAL A 68 13.61 0.45 10.83
CA VAL A 68 14.26 0.61 12.14
C VAL A 68 14.95 -0.68 12.56
N LYS A 69 14.29 -1.85 12.46
CA LYS A 69 14.92 -3.14 12.77
C LYS A 69 16.15 -3.45 11.91
N SER A 70 16.12 -3.04 10.65
CA SER A 70 17.23 -3.23 9.72
C SER A 70 18.38 -2.21 9.90
N LYS A 71 18.31 -1.36 10.94
CA LYS A 71 19.27 -0.27 11.20
C LYS A 71 19.40 0.69 10.00
N PHE A 72 18.27 1.02 9.36
CA PHE A 72 18.23 1.92 8.19
C PHE A 72 19.09 1.44 7.01
N ASN A 73 19.17 0.12 6.78
CA ASN A 73 19.87 -0.39 5.61
C ASN A 73 19.08 -0.08 4.33
N PHE A 74 19.50 0.96 3.62
CA PHE A 74 18.88 1.48 2.40
C PHE A 74 18.87 0.51 1.22
N LYS A 75 19.64 -0.59 1.26
CA LYS A 75 19.65 -1.61 0.19
C LYS A 75 18.44 -2.55 0.24
N ARG A 76 17.60 -2.45 1.27
CA ARG A 76 16.48 -3.37 1.45
C ARG A 76 15.20 -2.86 0.77
N THR A 77 14.43 -3.83 0.25
CA THR A 77 13.14 -3.61 -0.43
C THR A 77 12.13 -2.78 0.39
N TRP A 78 12.25 -2.79 1.72
CA TRP A 78 11.42 -2.01 2.66
C TRP A 78 11.46 -0.52 2.41
N LEU A 79 12.61 0.02 2.01
CA LEU A 79 12.74 1.44 1.70
C LEU A 79 11.91 1.81 0.48
N TYR A 80 12.00 1.01 -0.58
CA TYR A 80 11.22 1.22 -1.80
C TYR A 80 9.71 1.10 -1.53
N ALA A 81 9.30 0.12 -0.73
CA ALA A 81 7.91 -0.02 -0.32
C ALA A 81 7.44 1.20 0.51
N LEU A 82 8.29 1.72 1.41
CA LEU A 82 7.99 2.92 2.19
C LEU A 82 7.85 4.16 1.28
N ILE A 83 8.73 4.33 0.31
CA ILE A 83 8.67 5.42 -0.67
C ILE A 83 7.34 5.36 -1.43
N ILE A 84 6.92 4.19 -1.91
CA ILE A 84 5.64 4.02 -2.62
C ILE A 84 4.45 4.36 -1.72
N ASN A 85 4.49 3.96 -0.45
CA ASN A 85 3.43 4.31 0.49
C ASN A 85 3.39 5.83 0.77
N CYS A 86 4.55 6.48 0.92
CA CYS A 86 4.62 7.94 1.04
C CYS A 86 4.07 8.64 -0.21
N LEU A 87 4.39 8.14 -1.41
CA LEU A 87 3.83 8.64 -2.67
C LEU A 87 2.30 8.46 -2.71
N THR A 88 1.79 7.33 -2.22
CA THR A 88 0.35 7.09 -2.12
C THR A 88 -0.32 8.10 -1.20
N ILE A 89 0.25 8.34 -0.01
CA ILE A 89 -0.27 9.33 0.94
C ILE A 89 -0.25 10.72 0.30
N PHE A 90 0.86 11.10 -0.34
CA PHE A 90 0.99 12.39 -1.01
C PHE A 90 -0.03 12.56 -2.15
N TYR A 91 -0.22 11.52 -2.96
CA TYR A 91 -1.22 11.50 -4.03
C TYR A 91 -2.64 11.71 -3.51
N LEU A 92 -3.03 10.99 -2.45
CA LEU A 92 -4.34 11.15 -1.83
C LEU A 92 -4.51 12.51 -1.16
N PHE A 93 -3.47 13.04 -0.53
CA PHE A 93 -3.50 14.38 0.04
C PHE A 93 -3.75 15.46 -1.02
N LYS A 94 -3.06 15.36 -2.17
CA LYS A 94 -3.26 16.20 -3.36
C LYS A 94 -4.65 16.08 -4.00
N MET A 95 -5.35 14.98 -3.77
CA MET A 95 -6.69 14.74 -4.29
C MET A 95 -7.77 15.35 -3.39
N VAL A 96 -7.55 15.33 -2.07
CA VAL A 96 -8.53 15.80 -1.07
C VAL A 96 -8.42 17.30 -0.79
N GLY A 97 -7.23 17.89 -0.92
CA GLY A 97 -6.98 19.33 -0.71
C GLY A 97 -6.84 20.10 -2.01
#